data_AF-A0A8E6B7N3-F1
#
_entry.id   AF-A0A8E6B7N3-F1
#
_cell.length_a   1.000
_cell.length_b   1.000
_cell.length_c   1.000
_cell.angle_alpha   90.00
_cell.angle_beta   90.00
_cell.angle_gamma   90.00
#
_symmetry.space_group_name_H-M   'P 1'
#
loop_
_entity.id
_entity.type
_entity.pdbx_description
1 polymer ?
#
loop_
_entity_poly.entity_id
_entity_poly.type
_entity_poly.pdbx_seq_one_letter_code
_entity_poly.pdbx_strand_id
1 'polypeptide(L)'
;MSATVEAAKTEVEPPDPKFWQHYSPRFEFSISGLASLTVHIILFGLFFLIVARLMNLKTPKAEVPFRSVTISNDSGDDEEGSKGSGGGSKTENSDTTNLPSVSSPEIPAVELEKVKVSVSQWVPDLKSDNEIIDIVANSAAREKLEKMDQGLRDELLKGIGDKKGKGNEAGAGNSGQTGRGEGGDSDRAKSKKRALGWIIQFQTDDARNYLDQLAAMKATILFQKPGSKGLNDAIVFTDLSKGSKPKKYTDDMNLSALFFVDEDWSSIRGVISELGVDFRPEQMVAFFPHDVEEELAQKSMAFHNRKEEDIRQTTFKVLVVNGKYAIKVVSQVAKPGKR
;
A
#
# COMPACT_ATOMS: atom_id res chain seq x y z
N MET A 1 58.42 14.58 67.27
CA MET A 1 57.67 15.62 67.98
C MET A 1 56.65 16.16 67.00
N SER A 2 55.42 15.66 67.05
CA SER A 2 54.34 16.07 66.14
C SER A 2 53.32 16.85 66.95
N ALA A 3 53.15 18.12 66.61
CA ALA A 3 52.18 19.01 67.23
C ALA A 3 50.82 18.83 66.54
N THR A 4 49.82 18.41 67.32
CA THR A 4 48.41 18.40 66.93
C THR A 4 47.87 19.83 67.02
N VAL A 5 47.47 20.40 65.87
CA VAL A 5 46.72 21.66 65.82
C VAL A 5 45.23 21.32 65.87
N GLU A 6 44.60 21.66 66.99
CA GLU A 6 43.17 21.49 67.23
C GLU A 6 42.41 22.59 66.47
N ALA A 7 41.68 22.21 65.42
CA ALA A 7 40.87 23.13 64.64
C ALA A 7 39.58 23.47 65.39
N ALA A 8 39.48 24.73 65.85
CA ALA A 8 38.28 25.25 66.49
C ALA A 8 37.09 25.23 65.50
N LYS A 9 36.05 24.48 65.86
CA LYS A 9 34.77 24.46 65.15
C LYS A 9 34.06 25.79 65.44
N THR A 10 34.12 26.74 64.50
CA THR A 10 33.24 27.92 64.54
C THR A 10 31.81 27.48 64.28
N GLU A 11 31.00 27.48 65.32
CA GLU A 11 29.56 27.30 65.25
C GLU A 11 28.96 28.51 64.52
N VAL A 12 28.46 28.29 63.31
CA VAL A 12 27.82 29.33 62.50
C VAL A 12 26.45 29.58 63.10
N GLU A 13 26.34 30.60 63.95
CA GLU A 13 25.04 31.04 64.44
C GLU A 13 24.20 31.54 63.26
N PRO A 14 22.91 31.15 63.17
CA PRO A 14 22.04 31.64 62.13
C PRO A 14 21.93 33.16 62.21
N PRO A 15 21.92 33.87 61.07
CA PRO A 15 21.88 35.32 61.04
C PRO A 15 20.67 35.87 61.81
N ASP A 16 20.89 36.98 62.51
CA ASP A 16 19.91 37.66 63.36
C ASP A 16 18.56 37.83 62.61
N PRO A 17 17.41 37.43 63.18
CA PRO A 17 16.09 37.49 62.53
C PRO A 17 15.71 38.88 61.99
N LYS A 18 16.36 39.95 62.46
CA LYS A 18 16.22 41.31 61.90
C LYS A 18 16.69 41.43 60.45
N PHE A 19 17.58 40.55 59.99
CA PHE A 19 18.04 40.51 58.61
C PHE A 19 16.85 40.39 57.64
N TRP A 20 15.89 39.50 57.93
CA TRP A 20 14.72 39.28 57.07
C TRP A 20 13.69 40.40 57.13
N GLN A 21 13.61 41.12 58.25
CA GLN A 21 12.71 42.27 58.39
C GLN A 21 13.11 43.44 57.48
N HIS A 22 14.40 43.58 57.16
CA HIS A 22 14.88 44.63 56.26
C HIS A 22 14.51 44.34 54.79
N TYR A 23 14.57 43.06 54.37
CA TYR A 23 14.41 42.68 52.96
C TYR A 23 12.97 42.38 52.53
N SER A 24 12.03 42.12 53.45
CA SER A 24 10.61 41.94 53.09
C SER A 24 9.63 42.55 54.10
N PRO A 25 9.65 43.88 54.32
CA PRO A 25 8.77 44.53 55.29
C PRO A 25 7.27 44.32 55.02
N ARG A 26 6.91 44.01 53.77
CA ARG A 26 5.53 43.85 53.29
C ARG A 26 5.19 42.43 52.83
N PHE A 27 5.96 41.41 53.25
CA PHE A 27 5.78 40.02 52.81
C PHE A 27 5.87 39.80 51.29
N GLU A 28 6.52 40.71 50.57
CA GLU A 28 6.64 40.68 49.10
C GLU A 28 7.28 39.38 48.60
N PHE A 29 8.18 38.76 49.38
CA PHE A 29 8.81 37.50 49.00
C PHE A 29 7.82 36.32 49.05
N SER A 30 7.04 36.18 50.13
CA SER A 30 6.05 35.12 50.24
C SER A 30 4.89 35.32 49.25
N ILE A 31 4.47 36.58 49.04
CA ILE A 31 3.40 36.91 48.09
C ILE A 31 3.86 36.67 46.66
N SER A 32 5.08 37.07 46.27
CA SER A 32 5.61 36.81 44.93
C SER A 32 5.87 35.32 44.69
N GLY A 33 6.35 34.59 45.71
CA GLY A 33 6.49 33.14 45.65
C GLY A 33 5.15 32.44 45.42
N LEU A 34 4.12 32.81 46.19
CA LEU A 34 2.77 32.26 46.03
C LEU A 34 2.17 32.62 44.66
N ALA A 35 2.27 33.89 44.24
CA ALA A 35 1.76 34.35 42.96
C ALA A 35 2.45 33.64 41.78
N SER A 36 3.78 33.49 41.83
CA SER A 36 4.55 32.74 40.83
C SER A 36 4.10 31.28 40.77
N LEU A 37 3.98 30.60 41.92
CA LEU A 37 3.51 29.22 41.98
C LEU A 37 2.10 29.07 41.39
N THR A 38 1.18 29.98 41.73
CA THR A 38 -0.19 29.99 41.19
C THR A 38 -0.19 30.14 39.67
N VAL A 39 0.61 31.05 39.11
CA VAL A 39 0.72 31.24 37.65
C VAL A 39 1.23 29.97 36.96
N HIS A 40 2.23 29.29 37.52
CA HIS A 40 2.75 28.05 36.96
C HIS A 40 1.70 26.93 36.98
N ILE A 41 0.96 26.76 38.08
CA ILE A 41 -0.12 25.77 38.18
C ILE A 41 -1.19 26.02 37.10
N ILE A 42 -1.56 27.28 36.87
CA ILE A 42 -2.51 27.65 35.82
C ILE A 42 -1.96 27.32 34.43
N LEU A 43 -0.70 27.67 34.15
CA LEU A 43 -0.07 27.39 32.85
C LEU A 43 0.06 25.88 32.58
N PHE A 44 0.49 25.10 33.56
CA PHE A 44 0.54 23.64 33.43
C PHE A 44 -0.85 23.05 33.26
N GLY A 45 -1.84 23.51 34.04
CA GLY A 45 -3.24 23.09 33.89
C GLY A 45 -3.78 23.36 32.49
N LEU A 46 -3.52 24.55 31.94
CA LEU A 46 -3.91 24.91 30.56
C LEU A 46 -3.19 24.04 29.52
N PHE A 47 -1.89 23.82 29.68
CA PHE A 47 -1.09 22.96 28.80
C PHE A 47 -1.65 21.53 28.76
N PHE A 48 -1.91 20.92 29.92
CA PHE A 48 -2.49 19.58 29.99
C PHE A 48 -3.90 19.53 29.41
N LEU A 49 -4.72 20.58 29.59
CA LEU A 49 -6.04 20.66 28.98
C LEU A 49 -5.95 20.71 27.45
N ILE A 50 -5.00 21.48 26.90
CA ILE A 50 -4.75 21.53 25.45
C ILE A 50 -4.29 20.16 24.93
N VAL A 51 -3.34 19.50 25.60
CA VAL A 51 -2.86 18.15 25.21
C VAL A 51 -4.00 17.13 25.29
N ALA A 52 -4.78 17.13 26.37
CA ALA A 52 -5.94 16.25 26.51
C ALA A 52 -6.98 16.51 25.42
N ARG A 53 -7.21 17.77 25.05
CA ARG A 53 -8.09 18.14 23.94
C ARG A 53 -7.53 17.68 22.59
N LEU A 54 -6.22 17.78 22.35
CA LEU A 54 -5.57 17.28 21.13
C LEU A 54 -5.59 15.75 21.04
N MET A 55 -5.50 15.04 22.16
CA MET A 55 -5.62 13.59 22.19
C MET A 55 -7.09 13.12 22.03
N ASN A 56 -8.04 13.89 22.57
CA ASN A 56 -9.47 13.59 22.46
C ASN A 56 -10.12 14.14 21.19
N LEU A 57 -9.45 15.06 20.49
CA LEU A 57 -9.62 15.26 19.07
C LEU A 57 -9.18 13.94 18.45
N LYS A 58 -10.11 12.99 18.41
CA LYS A 58 -10.14 11.98 17.37
C LYS A 58 -9.99 12.81 16.12
N THR A 59 -8.78 12.90 15.59
CA THR A 59 -8.64 13.16 14.17
C THR A 59 -9.59 12.11 13.61
N PRO A 60 -10.71 12.49 12.97
CA PRO A 60 -11.32 11.53 12.09
C PRO A 60 -10.11 11.10 11.28
N LYS A 61 -9.73 9.82 11.37
CA LYS A 61 -8.98 9.22 10.29
C LYS A 61 -9.92 9.55 9.15
N ALA A 62 -9.64 10.64 8.45
CA ALA A 62 -10.15 10.86 7.15
C ALA A 62 -9.54 9.65 6.47
N GLU A 63 -10.31 8.57 6.48
CA GLU A 63 -10.22 7.55 5.47
C GLU A 63 -10.20 8.42 4.24
N VAL A 64 -9.00 8.61 3.68
CA VAL A 64 -8.82 9.41 2.47
C VAL A 64 -9.85 8.81 1.55
N PRO A 65 -10.97 9.51 1.28
CA PRO A 65 -12.05 8.85 0.59
C PRO A 65 -11.46 8.57 -0.78
N PHE A 66 -11.19 7.30 -1.07
CA PHE A 66 -10.85 6.89 -2.41
C PHE A 66 -12.11 7.20 -3.21
N ARG A 67 -12.14 8.41 -3.79
CA ARG A 67 -13.20 8.87 -4.67
C ARG A 67 -13.22 7.92 -5.86
N SER A 68 -14.14 6.97 -5.87
CA SER A 68 -14.61 6.47 -7.15
C SER A 68 -15.40 7.62 -7.77
N VAL A 69 -14.81 8.28 -8.77
CA VAL A 69 -15.52 9.23 -9.62
C VAL A 69 -16.59 8.44 -10.35
N THR A 70 -17.82 8.47 -9.85
CA THR A 70 -18.98 8.01 -10.61
C THR A 70 -19.41 9.20 -11.46
N ILE A 71 -19.09 9.16 -12.75
CA ILE A 71 -19.66 10.08 -13.73
C ILE A 71 -21.12 9.66 -13.90
N SER A 72 -22.00 10.23 -13.08
CA SER A 72 -23.43 10.24 -13.38
C SER A 72 -23.64 11.21 -14.52
N ASN A 73 -23.73 10.69 -15.74
CA ASN A 73 -24.33 11.40 -16.86
C ASN A 73 -25.82 11.55 -16.55
N ASP A 74 -26.15 12.63 -15.85
CA ASP A 74 -27.48 13.19 -15.84
C ASP A 74 -27.72 13.78 -17.23
N SER A 75 -28.34 12.96 -18.08
CA SER A 75 -28.96 13.41 -19.32
C SER A 75 -30.42 13.07 -19.15
N GLY A 76 -31.14 14.06 -18.64
CA GLY A 76 -32.58 14.12 -18.70
C GLY A 76 -33.09 14.16 -20.14
N ASP A 77 -34.38 13.88 -20.19
CA ASP A 77 -35.35 14.04 -21.27
C ASP A 77 -35.49 12.88 -22.28
N ASP A 78 -36.63 12.21 -22.03
CA ASP A 78 -37.62 11.69 -22.98
C ASP A 78 -37.33 10.34 -23.67
N GLU A 79 -37.89 9.27 -23.11
CA GLU A 79 -39.00 8.56 -23.78
C GLU A 79 -39.62 7.44 -22.91
N GLU A 80 -40.91 7.22 -23.16
CA GLU A 80 -41.88 6.42 -22.43
C GLU A 80 -41.60 4.90 -22.33
N GLY A 81 -42.03 4.31 -21.20
CA GLY A 81 -42.33 2.87 -21.04
C GLY A 81 -41.37 2.16 -20.07
N SER A 82 -41.77 1.44 -19.03
CA SER A 82 -42.95 0.59 -18.85
C SER A 82 -43.21 0.34 -17.35
N LYS A 83 -44.48 0.13 -17.00
CA LYS A 83 -44.95 -0.25 -15.66
C LYS A 83 -44.48 -1.67 -15.29
N GLY A 84 -43.59 -1.76 -14.31
CA GLY A 84 -43.20 -3.01 -13.65
C GLY A 84 -43.26 -2.89 -12.14
N SER A 85 -44.37 -3.36 -11.56
CA SER A 85 -44.71 -3.38 -10.14
C SER A 85 -43.84 -4.33 -9.31
N GLY A 86 -43.37 -3.92 -8.12
CA GLY A 86 -43.00 -4.87 -7.06
C GLY A 86 -41.97 -4.45 -6.01
N GLY A 87 -42.38 -3.65 -5.02
CA GLY A 87 -42.09 -3.96 -3.59
C GLY A 87 -40.70 -3.67 -2.97
N GLY A 88 -40.53 -2.43 -2.48
CA GLY A 88 -39.92 -2.01 -1.19
C GLY A 88 -38.68 -2.68 -0.58
N SER A 89 -37.66 -1.87 -0.23
CA SER A 89 -37.44 -1.41 1.17
C SER A 89 -36.28 -0.39 1.32
N LYS A 90 -36.49 0.55 2.26
CA LYS A 90 -35.57 1.44 3.00
C LYS A 90 -34.53 2.26 2.21
N THR A 91 -34.91 3.50 1.95
CA THR A 91 -34.04 4.65 1.66
C THR A 91 -33.25 5.02 2.92
N GLU A 92 -31.95 4.74 2.94
CA GLU A 92 -31.01 5.45 3.81
C GLU A 92 -30.65 6.77 3.12
N ASN A 93 -31.03 7.89 3.74
CA ASN A 93 -30.59 9.23 3.33
C ASN A 93 -29.10 9.35 3.61
N SER A 94 -28.25 9.04 2.63
CA SER A 94 -26.89 9.54 2.58
C SER A 94 -26.93 10.91 1.92
N ASP A 95 -26.90 11.97 2.74
CA ASP A 95 -26.65 13.35 2.30
C ASP A 95 -25.28 13.42 1.61
N THR A 96 -25.27 13.25 0.29
CA THR A 96 -24.13 13.49 -0.58
C THR A 96 -23.88 14.99 -0.65
N THR A 97 -23.09 15.47 0.32
CA THR A 97 -22.60 16.84 0.35
C THR A 97 -21.81 17.12 -0.92
N ASN A 98 -22.24 18.13 -1.69
CA ASN A 98 -21.56 18.65 -2.87
C ASN A 98 -20.09 18.96 -2.54
N LEU A 99 -19.17 18.11 -3.01
CA LEU A 99 -17.74 18.31 -2.88
C LEU A 99 -17.13 18.72 -4.23
N PRO A 100 -16.15 19.64 -4.24
CA PRO A 100 -15.55 20.15 -5.46
C PRO A 100 -14.87 19.03 -6.27
N SER A 101 -15.19 18.98 -7.56
CA SER A 101 -14.54 18.11 -8.55
C SER A 101 -13.08 18.50 -8.68
N VAL A 102 -12.17 17.57 -8.39
CA VAL A 102 -10.74 17.74 -8.67
C VAL A 102 -10.51 17.03 -10.01
N SER A 103 -10.23 17.81 -11.05
CA SER A 103 -9.88 17.33 -12.38
C SER A 103 -8.59 16.51 -12.30
N SER A 104 -8.62 15.25 -12.76
CA SER A 104 -7.40 14.51 -13.07
C SER A 104 -6.65 15.27 -14.17
N PRO A 105 -5.33 15.48 -14.04
CA PRO A 105 -4.57 16.15 -15.10
C PRO A 105 -4.74 15.39 -16.43
N GLU A 106 -5.28 16.08 -17.44
CA GLU A 106 -5.35 15.54 -18.79
C GLU A 106 -3.92 15.40 -19.33
N ILE A 107 -3.48 14.16 -19.54
CA ILE A 107 -2.22 13.88 -20.24
C ILE A 107 -2.45 14.24 -21.72
N PRO A 108 -1.61 15.07 -22.34
CA PRO A 108 -1.76 15.44 -23.75
C PRO A 108 -1.71 14.20 -24.65
N ALA A 109 -2.60 14.14 -25.66
CA ALA A 109 -2.76 13.01 -26.57
C ALA A 109 -1.45 12.52 -27.23
N VAL A 110 -0.48 13.42 -27.41
CA VAL A 110 0.83 13.13 -28.01
C VAL A 110 1.72 12.26 -27.10
N GLU A 111 1.59 12.39 -25.78
CA GLU A 111 2.32 11.53 -24.84
C GLU A 111 1.70 10.13 -24.77
N LEU A 112 0.37 10.04 -24.88
CA LEU A 112 -0.35 8.78 -24.92
C LEU A 112 0.16 7.87 -26.05
N GLU A 113 0.35 8.37 -27.28
CA GLU A 113 0.84 7.54 -28.40
C GLU A 113 2.25 6.96 -28.13
N LYS A 114 3.17 7.77 -27.58
CA LYS A 114 4.50 7.28 -27.20
C LYS A 114 4.41 6.18 -26.13
N VAL A 115 3.48 6.33 -25.19
CA VAL A 115 3.20 5.31 -24.18
C VAL A 115 2.60 4.06 -24.83
N LYS A 116 1.67 4.17 -25.79
CA LYS A 116 1.11 3.00 -26.51
C LYS A 116 2.20 2.20 -27.22
N VAL A 117 3.15 2.89 -27.87
CA VAL A 117 4.29 2.25 -28.54
C VAL A 117 5.20 1.54 -27.54
N SER A 118 5.49 2.16 -26.39
CA SER A 118 6.27 1.50 -25.34
C SER A 118 5.53 0.28 -24.77
N VAL A 119 4.25 0.43 -24.40
CA VAL A 119 3.39 -0.65 -23.84
C VAL A 119 3.30 -1.86 -24.76
N SER A 120 3.05 -1.62 -26.05
CA SER A 120 2.93 -2.68 -27.05
C SER A 120 4.25 -3.41 -27.39
N GLN A 121 5.41 -2.85 -27.00
CA GLN A 121 6.70 -3.53 -27.15
C GLN A 121 6.90 -4.62 -26.09
N TRP A 122 6.40 -4.43 -24.86
CA TRP A 122 6.61 -5.39 -23.76
C TRP A 122 5.45 -6.35 -23.52
N VAL A 123 4.23 -6.04 -23.97
CA VAL A 123 3.11 -7.00 -24.02
C VAL A 123 2.57 -7.10 -25.46
N PRO A 124 3.17 -7.94 -26.31
CA PRO A 124 2.80 -8.03 -27.73
C PRO A 124 1.33 -8.43 -27.92
N ASP A 125 0.78 -9.21 -26.99
CA ASP A 125 -0.58 -9.73 -27.03
C ASP A 125 -1.65 -8.66 -26.71
N LEU A 126 -1.24 -7.48 -26.20
CA LEU A 126 -2.15 -6.35 -25.94
C LEU A 126 -2.35 -5.43 -27.15
N LYS A 127 -1.69 -5.70 -28.28
CA LYS A 127 -1.72 -4.83 -29.48
C LYS A 127 -3.12 -4.60 -30.05
N SER A 128 -4.10 -5.44 -29.75
CA SER A 128 -5.47 -5.33 -30.25
C SER A 128 -6.44 -4.65 -29.27
N ASP A 129 -6.06 -4.45 -28.00
CA ASP A 129 -6.96 -3.97 -26.96
C ASP A 129 -6.58 -2.56 -26.48
N ASN A 130 -7.05 -1.55 -27.23
CA ASN A 130 -6.82 -0.13 -26.94
C ASN A 130 -7.20 0.26 -25.50
N GLU A 131 -8.16 -0.44 -24.90
CA GLU A 131 -8.63 -0.14 -23.54
C GLU A 131 -7.62 -0.57 -22.48
N ILE A 132 -7.01 -1.76 -22.64
CA ILE A 132 -5.95 -2.20 -21.72
C ILE A 132 -4.72 -1.32 -21.85
N ILE A 133 -4.40 -0.87 -23.06
CA ILE A 133 -3.30 0.07 -23.27
C ILE A 133 -3.55 1.36 -22.48
N ASP A 134 -4.78 1.90 -22.48
CA ASP A 134 -5.10 3.10 -21.72
C ASP A 134 -5.11 2.86 -20.20
N ILE A 135 -5.51 1.67 -19.73
CA ILE A 135 -5.42 1.29 -18.31
C ILE A 135 -3.95 1.23 -17.89
N VAL A 136 -3.12 0.51 -18.65
CA VAL A 136 -1.69 0.34 -18.37
C VAL A 136 -0.97 1.68 -18.44
N ALA A 137 -1.22 2.47 -19.49
CA ALA A 137 -0.63 3.79 -19.70
C ALA A 137 -0.82 4.72 -18.50
N ASN A 138 -2.02 4.66 -17.89
CA ASN A 138 -2.42 5.49 -16.76
C ASN A 138 -2.27 4.79 -15.40
N SER A 139 -1.78 3.55 -15.36
CA SER A 139 -1.64 2.80 -14.11
C SER A 139 -0.36 3.20 -13.38
N ALA A 140 -0.44 3.33 -12.06
CA ALA A 140 0.75 3.47 -11.21
C ALA A 140 1.70 2.26 -11.33
N ALA A 141 1.18 1.10 -11.75
CA ALA A 141 1.98 -0.09 -11.99
C ALA A 141 2.98 0.09 -13.15
N ARG A 142 2.62 0.84 -14.20
CA ARG A 142 3.53 1.14 -15.32
C ARG A 142 4.71 2.00 -14.87
N GLU A 143 4.45 3.08 -14.15
CA GLU A 143 5.50 3.98 -13.71
C GLU A 143 6.56 3.23 -12.88
N LYS A 144 6.12 2.29 -12.03
CA LYS A 144 6.99 1.40 -11.26
C LYS A 144 7.79 0.44 -12.15
N LEU A 145 7.13 -0.22 -13.10
CA LEU A 145 7.80 -1.10 -14.07
C LEU A 145 8.80 -0.37 -14.97
N GLU A 146 8.60 0.91 -15.24
CA GLU A 146 9.52 1.72 -16.05
C GLU A 146 10.76 2.17 -15.27
N LYS A 147 10.61 2.43 -13.96
CA LYS A 147 11.73 2.73 -13.06
C LYS A 147 12.59 1.51 -12.74
N MET A 148 12.04 0.31 -12.96
CA MET A 148 12.73 -0.95 -12.72
C MET A 148 13.92 -1.16 -13.67
N ASP A 149 14.99 -1.78 -13.16
CA ASP A 149 16.11 -2.26 -13.98
C ASP A 149 15.61 -3.11 -15.15
N GLN A 150 16.12 -2.83 -16.35
CA GLN A 150 15.68 -3.51 -17.57
C GLN A 150 15.86 -5.03 -17.48
N GLY A 151 16.94 -5.51 -16.86
CA GLY A 151 17.20 -6.94 -16.70
C GLY A 151 16.20 -7.60 -15.76
N LEU A 152 15.85 -6.95 -14.65
CA LEU A 152 14.81 -7.43 -13.74
C LEU A 152 13.45 -7.45 -14.44
N ARG A 153 13.07 -6.36 -15.11
CA ARG A 153 11.82 -6.27 -15.85
C ARG A 153 11.70 -7.37 -16.90
N ASP A 154 12.73 -7.58 -17.71
CA ASP A 154 12.73 -8.60 -18.75
C ASP A 154 12.57 -10.00 -18.14
N GLU A 155 13.15 -10.27 -16.98
CA GLU A 155 13.03 -11.56 -16.29
C GLU A 155 11.65 -11.79 -15.67
N LEU A 156 11.07 -10.76 -15.04
CA LEU A 156 9.67 -10.79 -14.58
C LEU A 156 8.72 -11.05 -15.74
N LEU A 157 8.95 -10.38 -16.87
CA LEU A 157 8.15 -10.53 -18.07
C LEU A 157 8.37 -11.87 -18.78
N LYS A 158 9.56 -12.49 -18.69
CA LYS A 158 9.80 -13.85 -19.22
C LYS A 158 8.97 -14.91 -18.50
N GLY A 159 8.75 -14.77 -17.19
CA GLY A 159 7.85 -15.63 -16.42
C GLY A 159 6.38 -15.45 -16.84
N ILE A 160 6.04 -14.25 -17.30
CA ILE A 160 4.71 -13.90 -17.77
C ILE A 160 4.50 -14.34 -19.23
N GLY A 161 5.49 -14.22 -20.09
CA GLY A 161 5.41 -14.58 -21.50
C GLY A 161 5.02 -16.04 -21.65
N ASP A 162 4.07 -16.32 -22.55
CA ASP A 162 3.79 -17.70 -22.92
C ASP A 162 5.09 -18.28 -23.46
N LYS A 163 5.73 -19.15 -22.68
CA LYS A 163 6.77 -20.04 -23.20
C LYS A 163 6.06 -20.85 -24.27
N LYS A 164 6.05 -20.31 -25.50
CA LYS A 164 5.59 -21.00 -26.69
C LYS A 164 6.32 -22.34 -26.65
N GLY A 165 5.57 -23.40 -26.39
CA GLY A 165 6.13 -24.73 -26.24
C GLY A 165 7.04 -24.95 -27.43
N LYS A 166 8.26 -25.46 -27.22
CA LYS A 166 9.24 -25.69 -28.31
C LYS A 166 8.77 -26.73 -29.35
N GLY A 167 7.52 -27.19 -29.27
CA GLY A 167 6.89 -28.01 -30.30
C GLY A 167 6.47 -27.14 -31.49
N ASN A 168 7.06 -27.38 -32.66
CA ASN A 168 6.60 -26.83 -33.93
C ASN A 168 5.32 -27.51 -34.45
N GLU A 169 4.79 -28.50 -33.71
CA GLU A 169 3.62 -29.27 -34.08
C GLU A 169 2.44 -28.88 -33.17
N ALA A 170 1.25 -28.74 -33.75
CA ALA A 170 0.03 -28.61 -32.98
C ALA A 170 -0.08 -29.83 -32.04
N GLY A 171 -0.17 -29.60 -30.73
CA GLY A 171 -0.21 -30.68 -29.76
C GLY A 171 -1.33 -31.66 -30.11
N ALA A 172 -0.96 -32.89 -30.47
CA ALA A 172 -1.93 -33.96 -30.69
C ALA A 172 -2.58 -34.27 -29.34
N GLY A 173 -3.90 -34.07 -29.23
CA GLY A 173 -4.64 -34.54 -28.07
C GLY A 173 -4.52 -36.05 -27.93
N ASN A 174 -4.85 -36.60 -26.75
CA ASN A 174 -4.81 -38.05 -26.47
C ASN A 174 -5.60 -38.93 -27.47
N SER A 175 -6.44 -38.36 -28.33
CA SER A 175 -7.20 -39.06 -29.37
C SER A 175 -6.45 -39.22 -30.70
N GLY A 176 -5.23 -38.69 -30.85
CA GLY A 176 -4.48 -38.72 -32.12
C GLY A 176 -5.10 -37.89 -33.25
N GLN A 177 -6.25 -37.25 -33.01
CA GLN A 177 -6.79 -36.25 -33.90
C GLN A 177 -6.04 -34.94 -33.69
N THR A 178 -5.72 -34.26 -34.78
CA THR A 178 -5.28 -32.86 -34.78
C THR A 178 -6.42 -32.03 -34.23
N GLY A 179 -6.50 -31.95 -32.90
CA GLY A 179 -7.40 -31.04 -32.24
C GLY A 179 -7.06 -29.66 -32.75
N ARG A 180 -8.04 -29.01 -33.41
CA ARG A 180 -8.09 -27.56 -33.48
C ARG A 180 -8.38 -27.10 -32.05
N GLY A 181 -7.43 -27.35 -31.15
CA GLY A 181 -7.39 -26.70 -29.87
C GLY A 181 -7.30 -25.25 -30.27
N GLU A 182 -8.43 -24.54 -30.16
CA GLU A 182 -8.42 -23.13 -29.89
C GLU A 182 -7.27 -22.95 -28.91
N GLY A 183 -6.15 -22.39 -29.40
CA GLY A 183 -4.95 -22.20 -28.61
C GLY A 183 -5.42 -21.25 -27.54
N GLY A 184 -5.91 -21.85 -26.45
CA GLY A 184 -6.76 -21.16 -25.50
C GLY A 184 -5.97 -19.95 -25.12
N ASP A 185 -6.59 -18.79 -25.28
CA ASP A 185 -6.12 -17.57 -24.67
C ASP A 185 -6.16 -17.85 -23.16
N SER A 186 -5.11 -18.56 -22.73
CA SER A 186 -5.16 -19.52 -21.64
C SER A 186 -5.27 -18.74 -20.35
N ASP A 187 -5.66 -19.36 -19.25
CA ASP A 187 -5.93 -18.65 -18.00
C ASP A 187 -4.81 -17.68 -17.55
N ARG A 188 -3.59 -17.85 -18.07
CA ARG A 188 -2.47 -16.88 -17.99
C ARG A 188 -2.72 -15.52 -18.65
N ALA A 189 -3.27 -15.45 -19.86
CA ALA A 189 -3.57 -14.17 -20.51
C ALA A 189 -4.61 -13.38 -19.70
N LYS A 190 -5.61 -14.08 -19.13
CA LYS A 190 -6.58 -13.48 -18.20
C LYS A 190 -5.91 -13.04 -16.90
N SER A 191 -5.08 -13.89 -16.30
CA SER A 191 -4.26 -13.58 -15.11
C SER A 191 -3.45 -12.28 -15.27
N LYS A 192 -2.78 -12.10 -16.42
CA LYS A 192 -2.04 -10.86 -16.75
C LYS A 192 -2.93 -9.62 -16.72
N LYS A 193 -4.08 -9.71 -17.38
CA LYS A 193 -5.03 -8.58 -17.47
C LYS A 193 -5.56 -8.21 -16.09
N ARG A 194 -5.82 -9.19 -15.22
CA ARG A 194 -6.24 -8.97 -13.83
C ARG A 194 -5.20 -8.23 -13.01
N ALA A 195 -3.95 -8.71 -13.05
CA ALA A 195 -2.86 -8.16 -12.24
C ALA A 195 -2.67 -6.65 -12.48
N LEU A 196 -2.85 -6.19 -13.73
CA LEU A 196 -2.74 -4.78 -14.10
C LEU A 196 -3.86 -3.89 -13.54
N GLY A 197 -5.05 -4.46 -13.28
CA GLY A 197 -6.20 -3.76 -12.72
C GLY A 197 -6.27 -3.81 -11.19
N TRP A 198 -5.36 -4.52 -10.52
CA TRP A 198 -5.45 -4.71 -9.07
C TRP A 198 -4.53 -3.79 -8.29
N ILE A 199 -5.08 -3.19 -7.24
CA ILE A 199 -4.32 -2.42 -6.26
C ILE A 199 -4.49 -3.12 -4.92
N ILE A 200 -3.39 -3.54 -4.30
CA ILE A 200 -3.42 -4.13 -2.96
C ILE A 200 -2.83 -3.13 -1.96
N GLN A 201 -3.63 -2.78 -0.97
CA GLN A 201 -3.26 -1.89 0.12
C GLN A 201 -2.82 -2.71 1.33
N PHE A 202 -1.55 -2.57 1.68
CA PHE A 202 -0.95 -3.11 2.89
C PHE A 202 -0.82 -2.03 3.95
N GLN A 203 -0.85 -2.43 5.22
CA GLN A 203 -0.45 -1.55 6.33
C GLN A 203 1.05 -1.68 6.56
N THR A 204 1.79 -0.60 6.33
CA THR A 204 3.28 -0.59 6.39
C THR A 204 3.83 0.19 7.59
N ASP A 205 2.97 0.68 8.49
CA ASP A 205 3.36 1.40 9.71
C ASP A 205 4.23 0.56 10.66
N ASP A 206 4.08 -0.77 10.59
CA ASP A 206 4.87 -1.74 11.34
C ASP A 206 5.41 -2.81 10.38
N ALA A 207 6.73 -2.99 10.40
CA ALA A 207 7.46 -3.92 9.57
C ALA A 207 7.00 -5.37 9.77
N ARG A 208 6.77 -5.74 11.04
CA ARG A 208 6.36 -7.10 11.38
C ARG A 208 4.96 -7.39 10.87
N ASN A 209 4.02 -6.48 11.11
CA ASN A 209 2.68 -6.57 10.56
C ASN A 209 2.68 -6.58 9.02
N TYR A 210 3.58 -5.85 8.35
CA TYR A 210 3.68 -5.88 6.90
C TYR A 210 4.13 -7.26 6.39
N LEU A 211 5.18 -7.83 7.00
CA LEU A 211 5.63 -9.20 6.71
C LEU A 211 4.54 -10.24 7.00
N ASP A 212 3.80 -10.11 8.10
CA ASP A 212 2.74 -11.05 8.45
C ASP A 212 1.57 -10.97 7.45
N GLN A 213 1.23 -9.78 6.92
CA GLN A 213 0.26 -9.64 5.83
C GLN A 213 0.75 -10.33 4.55
N LEU A 214 2.01 -10.12 4.16
CA LEU A 214 2.62 -10.79 2.99
C LEU A 214 2.67 -12.31 3.19
N ALA A 215 3.01 -12.78 4.38
CA ALA A 215 3.08 -14.19 4.74
C ALA A 215 1.69 -14.86 4.69
N ALA A 216 0.65 -14.17 5.16
CA ALA A 216 -0.71 -14.65 5.08
C ALA A 216 -1.20 -14.81 3.64
N MET A 217 -0.68 -14.00 2.73
CA MET A 217 -0.88 -14.11 1.28
C MET A 217 0.15 -15.03 0.61
N LYS A 218 0.89 -15.83 1.38
CA LYS A 218 1.90 -16.78 0.90
C LYS A 218 2.92 -16.15 -0.06
N ALA A 219 3.22 -14.86 0.15
CA ALA A 219 4.08 -14.12 -0.76
C ALA A 219 5.52 -14.63 -0.70
N THR A 220 6.18 -14.67 -1.86
CA THR A 220 7.63 -14.83 -1.97
C THR A 220 8.25 -13.46 -2.21
N ILE A 221 9.18 -13.04 -1.38
CA ILE A 221 9.84 -11.74 -1.52
C ILE A 221 11.17 -11.90 -2.23
N LEU A 222 11.49 -10.99 -3.14
CA LEU A 222 12.76 -10.89 -3.83
C LEU A 222 13.36 -9.50 -3.61
N PHE A 223 14.64 -9.48 -3.26
CA PHE A 223 15.46 -8.27 -3.20
C PHE A 223 16.60 -8.34 -4.19
N GLN A 224 16.73 -7.32 -5.02
CA GLN A 224 17.87 -7.15 -5.90
C GLN A 224 18.99 -6.41 -5.19
N LYS A 225 20.23 -6.92 -5.28
CA LYS A 225 21.40 -6.26 -4.70
C LYS A 225 21.72 -4.97 -5.51
N PRO A 226 22.03 -3.84 -4.85
CA PRO A 226 22.38 -2.60 -5.54
C PRO A 226 23.53 -2.80 -6.53
N GLY A 227 23.38 -2.24 -7.74
CA GLY A 227 24.37 -2.33 -8.81
C GLY A 227 24.46 -3.68 -9.52
N SER A 228 23.65 -4.67 -9.14
CA SER A 228 23.54 -5.92 -9.89
C SER A 228 22.76 -5.72 -11.20
N LYS A 229 23.16 -6.43 -12.26
CA LYS A 229 22.44 -6.44 -13.54
C LYS A 229 21.54 -7.68 -13.59
N GLY A 230 20.22 -7.49 -13.56
CA GLY A 230 19.25 -8.59 -13.51
C GLY A 230 19.21 -9.35 -12.17
N LEU A 231 18.71 -10.59 -12.22
CA LEU A 231 18.38 -11.39 -11.01
C LEU A 231 19.51 -12.26 -10.45
N ASN A 232 20.68 -12.30 -11.08
CA ASN A 232 21.75 -13.25 -10.71
C ASN A 232 22.26 -13.09 -9.27
N ASP A 233 22.20 -11.88 -8.71
CA ASP A 233 22.60 -11.58 -7.33
C ASP A 233 21.41 -11.26 -6.43
N ALA A 234 20.19 -11.55 -6.90
CA ALA A 234 18.99 -11.39 -6.10
C ALA A 234 18.90 -12.47 -5.02
N ILE A 235 18.36 -12.08 -3.87
CA ILE A 235 18.00 -13.00 -2.79
C ILE A 235 16.48 -13.13 -2.72
N VAL A 236 16.03 -14.34 -2.40
CA VAL A 236 14.62 -14.73 -2.39
C VAL A 236 14.26 -15.32 -1.03
N PHE A 237 13.15 -14.87 -0.47
CA PHE A 237 12.55 -15.37 0.76
C PHE A 237 11.21 -16.01 0.42
N THR A 238 11.18 -17.35 0.43
CA THR A 238 9.94 -18.14 0.25
C THR A 238 9.15 -18.29 1.55
N ASP A 239 9.81 -18.08 2.70
CA ASP A 239 9.20 -18.05 4.01
C ASP A 239 9.54 -16.70 4.66
N LEU A 240 8.52 -16.05 5.20
CA LEU A 240 8.58 -14.72 5.81
C LEU A 240 8.53 -14.78 7.35
N SER A 241 8.63 -15.99 7.91
CA SER A 241 8.81 -16.20 9.35
C SER A 241 10.14 -15.61 9.83
N LYS A 242 10.18 -15.23 11.12
CA LYS A 242 11.37 -14.63 11.72
C LYS A 242 12.56 -15.61 11.65
N GLY A 243 13.69 -15.15 11.13
CA GLY A 243 14.91 -15.96 10.99
C GLY A 243 14.91 -16.87 9.76
N SER A 244 14.00 -16.68 8.82
CA SER A 244 14.06 -17.36 7.53
C SER A 244 15.38 -17.04 6.82
N LYS A 245 15.96 -18.05 6.16
CA LYS A 245 17.24 -17.90 5.46
C LYS A 245 16.97 -17.46 4.02
N PRO A 246 17.68 -16.45 3.49
CA PRO A 246 17.60 -16.10 2.09
C PRO A 246 18.09 -17.27 1.23
N LYS A 247 17.45 -17.46 0.08
CA LYS A 247 17.94 -18.30 -1.01
C LYS A 247 18.49 -17.40 -2.10
N LYS A 248 19.52 -17.84 -2.80
CA LYS A 248 19.95 -17.16 -4.04
C LYS A 248 18.90 -17.43 -5.12
N TYR A 249 18.53 -16.42 -5.90
CA TYR A 249 17.66 -16.61 -7.06
C TYR A 249 18.31 -17.59 -8.04
N THR A 250 17.49 -18.45 -8.62
CA THR A 250 17.87 -19.39 -9.67
C THR A 250 16.76 -19.45 -10.73
N ASP A 251 17.12 -19.64 -12.00
CA ASP A 251 16.16 -19.61 -13.13
C ASP A 251 15.11 -20.73 -13.09
N ASP A 252 15.30 -21.76 -12.25
CA ASP A 252 14.33 -22.82 -11.99
C ASP A 252 13.27 -22.46 -10.94
N MET A 253 13.42 -21.32 -10.25
CA MET A 253 12.39 -20.82 -9.34
C MET A 253 11.15 -20.44 -10.14
N ASN A 254 10.07 -21.18 -9.92
CA ASN A 254 8.76 -20.87 -10.50
C ASN A 254 8.13 -19.69 -9.76
N LEU A 255 8.54 -18.48 -10.15
CA LEU A 255 7.94 -17.25 -9.66
C LEU A 255 6.56 -17.07 -10.30
N SER A 256 5.60 -16.65 -9.48
CA SER A 256 4.22 -16.51 -9.91
C SER A 256 4.03 -15.29 -10.81
N ALA A 257 3.05 -15.34 -11.71
CA ALA A 257 2.78 -14.25 -12.64
C ALA A 257 2.24 -12.98 -11.95
N LEU A 258 1.55 -13.13 -10.81
CA LEU A 258 1.10 -12.02 -9.99
C LEU A 258 2.24 -11.55 -9.08
N PHE A 259 2.71 -10.32 -9.29
CA PHE A 259 3.71 -9.70 -8.44
C PHE A 259 3.38 -8.23 -8.18
N PHE A 260 3.94 -7.70 -7.09
CA PHE A 260 3.83 -6.32 -6.70
C PHE A 260 5.21 -5.75 -6.39
N VAL A 261 5.41 -4.49 -6.75
CA VAL A 261 6.67 -3.77 -6.55
C VAL A 261 6.44 -2.67 -5.52
N ASP A 262 7.23 -2.72 -4.45
CA ASP A 262 7.34 -1.65 -3.47
C ASP A 262 8.69 -0.95 -3.65
N GLU A 263 8.65 0.39 -3.72
CA GLU A 263 9.80 1.28 -3.89
C GLU A 263 9.95 2.21 -2.68
N ASP A 264 8.99 2.19 -1.75
CA ASP A 264 9.01 3.08 -0.59
C ASP A 264 10.03 2.58 0.43
N TRP A 265 11.13 3.31 0.53
CA TRP A 265 12.20 3.00 1.47
C TRP A 265 11.71 2.92 2.92
N SER A 266 10.70 3.69 3.31
CA SER A 266 10.18 3.66 4.68
C SER A 266 9.55 2.30 5.02
N SER A 267 8.81 1.73 4.06
CA SER A 267 8.19 0.41 4.14
C SER A 267 9.23 -0.71 4.04
N ILE A 268 10.15 -0.62 3.07
CA ILE A 268 11.18 -1.64 2.80
C ILE A 268 12.18 -1.78 3.95
N ARG A 269 12.60 -0.65 4.56
CA ARG A 269 13.62 -0.63 5.62
C ARG A 269 13.27 -1.54 6.80
N GLY A 270 11.99 -1.55 7.19
CA GLY A 270 11.50 -2.42 8.25
C GLY A 270 11.62 -3.89 7.87
N VAL A 271 11.18 -4.23 6.65
CA VAL A 271 11.18 -5.59 6.12
C VAL A 271 12.59 -6.16 6.04
N ILE A 272 13.56 -5.40 5.50
CA ILE A 272 14.95 -5.87 5.41
C ILE A 272 15.58 -6.12 6.79
N SER A 273 15.22 -5.30 7.79
CA SER A 273 15.72 -5.45 9.16
C SER A 273 15.18 -6.72 9.81
N GLU A 274 13.89 -7.02 9.61
CA GLU A 274 13.25 -8.22 10.14
C GLU A 274 13.75 -9.50 9.45
N LEU A 275 14.05 -9.43 8.15
CA LEU A 275 14.60 -10.55 7.37
C LEU A 275 16.12 -10.69 7.47
N GLY A 276 16.81 -9.75 8.15
CA GLY A 276 18.26 -9.78 8.32
C GLY A 276 19.05 -9.56 7.01
N VAL A 277 18.51 -8.77 6.09
CA VAL A 277 19.18 -8.40 4.84
C VAL A 277 20.21 -7.30 5.12
N ASP A 278 21.46 -7.52 4.71
CA ASP A 278 22.62 -6.69 5.04
C ASP A 278 22.92 -5.57 4.02
N PHE A 279 22.06 -5.42 3.02
CA PHE A 279 22.16 -4.36 2.01
C PHE A 279 20.86 -3.57 1.88
N ARG A 280 20.95 -2.39 1.26
CA ARG A 280 19.82 -1.49 0.99
C ARG A 280 19.29 -1.73 -0.43
N PRO A 281 18.26 -2.54 -0.65
CA PRO A 281 17.65 -2.67 -1.98
C PRO A 281 16.98 -1.36 -2.40
N GLU A 282 16.93 -1.11 -3.71
CA GLU A 282 16.17 0.02 -4.29
C GLU A 282 14.66 -0.26 -4.30
N GLN A 283 14.29 -1.53 -4.45
CA GLN A 283 12.91 -1.99 -4.50
C GLN A 283 12.76 -3.40 -3.95
N MET A 284 11.55 -3.74 -3.56
CA MET A 284 11.13 -5.07 -3.12
C MET A 284 10.09 -5.61 -4.10
N VAL A 285 10.25 -6.85 -4.55
CA VAL A 285 9.25 -7.52 -5.39
C VAL A 285 8.61 -8.65 -4.61
N ALA A 286 7.29 -8.62 -4.45
CA ALA A 286 6.52 -9.67 -3.79
C ALA A 286 5.72 -10.45 -4.83
N PHE A 287 5.94 -11.75 -4.92
CA PHE A 287 5.23 -12.68 -5.81
C PHE A 287 4.15 -13.42 -5.04
N PHE A 288 2.97 -13.54 -5.62
CA PHE A 288 1.81 -14.16 -4.99
C PHE A 288 1.41 -15.42 -5.75
N PRO A 289 1.18 -16.55 -5.07
CA PRO A 289 0.84 -17.79 -5.71
C PRO A 289 -0.54 -17.74 -6.39
N HIS A 290 -0.76 -18.69 -7.30
CA HIS A 290 -1.95 -18.73 -8.14
C HIS A 290 -3.26 -18.87 -7.33
N ASP A 291 -3.24 -19.57 -6.21
CA ASP A 291 -4.41 -19.70 -5.33
C ASP A 291 -4.85 -18.34 -4.74
N VAL A 292 -3.88 -17.47 -4.42
CA VAL A 292 -4.17 -16.10 -3.97
C VAL A 292 -4.70 -15.25 -5.11
N GLU A 293 -4.16 -15.41 -6.32
CA GLU A 293 -4.69 -14.74 -7.50
C GLU A 293 -6.15 -15.12 -7.78
N GLU A 294 -6.48 -16.42 -7.73
CA GLU A 294 -7.85 -16.90 -7.89
C GLU A 294 -8.80 -16.35 -6.82
N GLU A 295 -8.35 -16.30 -5.55
CA GLU A 295 -9.13 -15.70 -4.46
C GLU A 295 -9.42 -14.22 -4.71
N LEU A 296 -8.42 -13.45 -5.16
CA LEU A 296 -8.59 -12.05 -5.52
C LEU A 296 -9.58 -11.88 -6.68
N ALA A 297 -9.48 -12.71 -7.72
CA ALA A 297 -10.40 -12.69 -8.86
C ALA A 297 -11.85 -12.97 -8.43
N GLN A 298 -12.06 -14.02 -7.62
CA GLN A 298 -13.38 -14.36 -7.09
C GLN A 298 -13.97 -13.21 -6.26
N LYS A 299 -13.18 -12.64 -5.34
CA LYS A 299 -13.61 -11.50 -4.52
C LYS A 299 -13.93 -10.26 -5.36
N SER A 300 -13.13 -10.00 -6.39
CA SER A 300 -13.36 -8.90 -7.34
C SER A 300 -14.70 -9.04 -8.05
N MET A 301 -15.01 -10.21 -8.62
CA MET A 301 -16.28 -10.45 -9.30
C MET A 301 -17.47 -10.39 -8.35
N ALA A 302 -17.33 -10.96 -7.15
CA ALA A 302 -18.40 -11.02 -6.14
C ALA A 302 -18.78 -9.66 -5.53
N PHE A 303 -17.88 -8.66 -5.54
CA PHE A 303 -18.12 -7.37 -4.87
C PHE A 303 -19.34 -6.61 -5.44
N HIS A 304 -19.53 -6.65 -6.75
CA HIS A 304 -20.69 -6.04 -7.43
C HIS A 304 -21.36 -6.99 -8.44
N ASN A 305 -21.10 -8.30 -8.36
CA ASN A 305 -21.56 -9.30 -9.33
C ASN A 305 -21.28 -8.91 -10.79
N ARG A 306 -20.12 -8.27 -11.02
CA ARG A 306 -19.68 -7.87 -12.35
C ARG A 306 -18.87 -8.98 -12.99
N LYS A 307 -18.98 -9.10 -14.31
CA LYS A 307 -18.06 -9.94 -15.07
C LYS A 307 -16.66 -9.33 -15.01
N GLU A 308 -15.65 -10.19 -15.09
CA GLU A 308 -14.25 -9.76 -15.10
C GLU A 308 -13.97 -8.72 -16.19
N GLU A 309 -14.57 -8.89 -17.37
CA GLU A 309 -14.42 -8.02 -18.53
C GLU A 309 -14.97 -6.60 -18.35
N ASP A 310 -15.87 -6.40 -17.38
CA ASP A 310 -16.51 -5.11 -17.05
C ASP A 310 -15.77 -4.33 -15.94
N ILE A 311 -14.75 -4.95 -15.33
CA ILE A 311 -14.01 -4.38 -14.21
C ILE A 311 -12.74 -3.72 -14.75
N ARG A 312 -12.58 -2.42 -14.47
CA ARG A 312 -11.37 -1.68 -14.83
C ARG A 312 -10.31 -1.81 -13.76
N GLN A 313 -10.71 -1.65 -12.50
CA GLN A 313 -9.79 -1.67 -11.38
C GLN A 313 -10.49 -2.21 -10.12
N THR A 314 -9.78 -2.99 -9.33
CA THR A 314 -10.22 -3.43 -8.00
C THR A 314 -9.16 -3.10 -6.96
N THR A 315 -9.57 -2.42 -5.90
CA THR A 315 -8.70 -2.11 -4.76
C THR A 315 -9.00 -3.07 -3.62
N PHE A 316 -8.00 -3.84 -3.24
CA PHE A 316 -8.02 -4.76 -2.11
C PHE A 316 -7.31 -4.13 -0.92
N LYS A 317 -7.72 -4.52 0.28
CA LYS A 317 -7.03 -4.20 1.53
C LYS A 317 -6.90 -5.46 2.36
N VAL A 318 -5.71 -5.67 2.91
CA VAL A 318 -5.46 -6.76 3.86
C VAL A 318 -5.85 -6.28 5.25
N LEU A 319 -6.77 -6.97 5.90
CA LEU A 319 -7.32 -6.61 7.21
C LEU A 319 -7.13 -7.78 8.18
N VAL A 320 -6.94 -7.48 9.47
CA VAL A 320 -6.99 -8.49 10.52
C VAL A 320 -8.43 -8.64 11.01
N VAL A 321 -9.03 -9.81 10.80
CA VAL A 321 -10.38 -10.17 11.26
C VAL A 321 -10.27 -11.40 12.16
N ASN A 322 -10.66 -11.26 13.43
CA ASN A 322 -10.57 -12.34 14.42
C ASN A 322 -9.14 -12.93 14.56
N GLY A 323 -8.13 -12.07 14.53
CA GLY A 323 -6.72 -12.48 14.64
C GLY A 323 -6.17 -13.20 13.41
N LYS A 324 -6.91 -13.23 12.29
CA LYS A 324 -6.45 -13.78 11.01
C LYS A 324 -6.45 -12.69 9.95
N TYR A 325 -5.47 -12.71 9.06
CA TYR A 325 -5.46 -11.82 7.92
C TYR A 325 -6.50 -12.27 6.89
N ALA A 326 -7.27 -11.32 6.39
CA ALA A 326 -8.30 -11.52 5.38
C ALA A 326 -8.20 -10.40 4.34
N ILE A 327 -8.26 -10.78 3.06
CA ILE A 327 -8.27 -9.81 1.96
C ILE A 327 -9.71 -9.35 1.73
N LYS A 328 -9.96 -8.04 1.69
CA LYS A 328 -11.28 -7.46 1.43
C LYS A 328 -11.22 -6.49 0.26
N VAL A 329 -12.23 -6.50 -0.60
CA VAL A 329 -12.42 -5.46 -1.62
C VAL A 329 -12.93 -4.20 -0.94
N VAL A 330 -12.25 -3.08 -1.18
CA VAL A 330 -12.59 -1.77 -0.61
C VAL A 330 -13.27 -0.89 -1.67
N SER A 331 -12.78 -0.93 -2.90
CA SER A 331 -13.39 -0.20 -4.01
C SER A 331 -13.22 -0.95 -5.32
N GLN A 332 -14.14 -0.70 -6.26
CA GLN A 332 -14.08 -1.23 -7.62
C GLN A 332 -14.52 -0.15 -8.60
N VAL A 333 -13.76 -0.01 -9.68
CA VAL A 333 -14.06 0.91 -10.78
C VAL A 333 -14.47 0.06 -11.98
N ALA A 334 -15.68 0.30 -12.48
CA ALA A 334 -16.16 -0.33 -13.70
C ALA A 334 -15.49 0.30 -14.92
N LYS A 335 -15.41 -0.47 -16.01
CA LYS A 335 -15.11 0.12 -17.31
C LYS A 335 -16.27 1.00 -17.76
N PRO A 336 -16.00 2.12 -18.46
CA PRO A 336 -17.05 2.89 -19.08
C PRO A 336 -17.78 1.98 -20.08
N GLY A 337 -19.07 1.75 -19.85
CA GLY A 337 -19.85 0.87 -20.72
C GLY A 337 -19.83 1.39 -22.15
N LYS A 338 -19.59 0.50 -23.13
CA LYS A 338 -20.03 0.75 -24.50
C LYS A 338 -21.56 0.77 -24.45
N ARG A 339 -22.14 1.96 -24.48
CA ARG A 339 -23.59 2.12 -24.67
C ARG A 339 -24.03 1.48 -25.98
#